data_AF-H9BX63-F1
#
_entry.id   AF-H9BX63-F1
#
_cell.length_a   1.000
_cell.length_b   1.000
_cell.length_c   1.000
_cell.angle_alpha   90.00
_cell.angle_beta   90.00
_cell.angle_gamma   90.00
#
_symmetry.space_group_name_H-M   'P 1'
#
loop_
_entity.id
_entity.type
_entity.pdbx_description
1 polymer ?
#
loop_
_entity_poly.entity_id
_entity_poly.type
_entity_poly.pdbx_seq_one_letter_code
_entity_poly.pdbx_strand_id
1 'polypeptide(L)' 'MIAYQPDKRQKSLDSGTLKEDFDEEIKKSWEEYVQQIGDEVANSSNHFKEALNEILAGGQSVF' A
#
# COMPACT_ATOMS: atom_id res chain seq x y z
N MET A 1 -7.35 2.77 6.87
CA MET A 1 -6.10 2.72 7.67
C MET A 1 -5.52 1.30 7.62
N ILE A 2 -4.55 1.07 6.73
CA ILE A 2 -3.98 -0.26 6.37
C ILE A 2 -3.15 -0.90 7.50
N ALA A 3 -2.68 -0.11 8.48
CA ALA A 3 -1.73 -0.54 9.50
C ALA A 3 -2.29 -1.48 10.60
N TYR A 4 -3.57 -1.89 10.56
CA TYR A 4 -4.24 -2.52 11.70
C TYR A 4 -4.01 -4.05 11.84
N GLN A 5 -3.19 -4.67 10.99
CA GLN A 5 -2.98 -6.13 11.02
C GLN A 5 -1.48 -6.51 10.89
N PRO A 6 -0.67 -6.28 11.94
CA PRO A 6 0.77 -6.56 11.91
C PRO A 6 1.10 -8.03 11.65
N ASP A 7 0.33 -8.97 12.22
CA ASP A 7 0.51 -10.42 11.98
C ASP A 7 0.23 -10.81 10.52
N LYS A 8 -0.87 -10.31 9.94
CA LYS A 8 -1.21 -10.57 8.53
C LYS A 8 -0.15 -9.98 7.61
N ARG A 9 0.33 -8.76 7.90
CA ARG A 9 1.42 -8.12 7.15
C ARG A 9 2.68 -8.97 7.18
N GLN A 10 3.12 -9.41 8.35
CA GLN A 10 4.33 -10.21 8.47
C GLN A 10 4.23 -11.54 7.72
N LYS A 11 3.09 -12.22 7.81
CA LYS A 11 2.83 -13.47 7.09
C LYS A 11 2.82 -13.27 5.57
N SER A 12 2.16 -12.21 5.11
CA SER A 12 2.06 -11.89 3.68
C SER A 12 3.41 -11.44 3.11
N LEU A 13 4.24 -10.76 3.91
CA LEU A 13 5.60 -10.38 3.54
C LEU A 13 6.48 -11.63 3.38
N ASP A 14 6.41 -12.55 4.34
CA ASP A 14 7.15 -13.82 4.31
C ASP A 14 6.71 -14.72 3.14
N SER A 15 5.41 -14.74 2.83
CA SER A 15 4.85 -15.52 1.73
C SER A 15 4.94 -14.82 0.36
N GLY A 16 5.35 -13.55 0.32
CA GLY A 16 5.36 -12.75 -0.92
C GLY A 16 3.96 -12.38 -1.45
N THR A 17 2.90 -12.60 -0.68
CA THR A 17 1.49 -12.39 -1.09
C THR A 17 0.94 -11.02 -0.69
N LEU A 18 1.80 -10.07 -0.28
CA LEU A 18 1.40 -8.74 0.20
C LEU A 18 0.41 -8.01 -0.70
N LYS A 19 0.59 -8.08 -2.03
CA LYS A 19 -0.34 -7.45 -2.99
C LYS A 19 -1.74 -8.07 -2.94
N GLU A 20 -1.81 -9.39 -2.80
CA GLU A 20 -3.07 -10.14 -2.81
C GLU A 20 -3.79 -10.01 -1.47
N ASP A 21 -3.06 -10.19 -0.37
CA ASP A 21 -3.60 -10.14 0.98
C ASP A 21 -4.14 -8.74 1.36
N PHE A 22 -3.60 -7.68 0.75
CA PHE A 22 -3.98 -6.29 1.04
C PHE A 22 -4.61 -5.57 -0.17
N ASP A 23 -5.02 -6.26 -1.23
CA ASP A 23 -5.57 -5.63 -2.45
C ASP A 23 -6.75 -4.69 -2.16
N GLU A 24 -7.72 -5.14 -1.35
CA GLU A 24 -8.88 -4.34 -0.96
C GLU A 24 -8.49 -3.08 -0.18
N GLU A 25 -7.54 -3.23 0.74
CA GLU A 25 -7.03 -2.16 1.59
C GLU A 25 -6.27 -1.13 0.76
N ILE A 26 -5.42 -1.60 -0.15
CA ILE A 26 -4.64 -0.78 -1.07
C ILE A 26 -5.58 0.01 -1.98
N LYS A 27 -6.62 -0.60 -2.54
CA LYS A 27 -7.61 0.08 -3.37
C LYS A 27 -8.33 1.19 -2.61
N LYS A 28 -8.82 0.89 -1.40
CA LYS A 28 -9.47 1.91 -0.55
C LYS A 28 -8.53 3.07 -0.24
N SER A 29 -7.29 2.80 0.17
CA SER A 29 -6.34 3.88 0.43
C SER A 29 -5.91 4.62 -0.83
N TRP A 30 -5.88 3.97 -2.01
CA TRP A 30 -5.64 4.65 -3.27
C TRP A 30 -6.77 5.62 -3.60
N GLU A 31 -8.02 5.18 -3.45
CA GLU A 31 -9.19 6.06 -3.65
C GLU A 31 -9.18 7.25 -2.68
N GLU A 32 -8.90 7.01 -1.38
CA GLU A 32 -8.77 8.08 -0.39
C GLU A 32 -7.58 9.02 -0.70
N TYR A 33 -6.47 8.49 -1.20
CA TYR A 33 -5.30 9.25 -1.60
C TYR A 33 -5.64 10.14 -2.81
N VAL A 34 -6.18 9.56 -3.88
CA VAL A 34 -6.64 10.28 -5.08
C VAL A 34 -7.66 11.36 -4.72
N GLN A 35 -8.60 11.10 -3.81
CA GLN A 35 -9.59 12.10 -3.38
C GLN A 35 -8.96 13.31 -2.67
N GLN A 36 -7.83 13.16 -1.97
CA GLN A 36 -7.21 14.23 -1.19
C GLN A 36 -6.30 15.15 -2.02
N ILE A 37 -5.60 14.60 -3.00
CA ILE A 37 -4.54 15.31 -3.75
C ILE A 37 -4.86 15.42 -5.24
N GLY A 38 -5.90 14.74 -5.72
CA GLY A 38 -6.35 14.76 -7.10
C GLY A 38 -5.69 13.70 -7.97
N ASP A 39 -6.45 13.22 -8.96
CA ASP A 39 -6.05 12.15 -9.88
C ASP A 39 -4.77 12.48 -10.67
N GLU A 40 -4.63 13.73 -11.15
CA GLU A 40 -3.45 14.15 -11.90
C GLU A 40 -2.16 14.01 -11.07
N VAL A 41 -2.18 14.45 -9.81
CA VAL A 41 -1.01 14.38 -8.92
C VAL A 41 -0.74 12.96 -8.47
N ALA A 42 -1.81 12.21 -8.17
CA ALA A 42 -1.72 10.82 -7.75
C ALA A 42 -1.09 9.95 -8.83
N ASN A 43 -1.51 10.09 -10.09
CA ASN A 43 -0.96 9.30 -11.21
C ASN A 43 0.40 9.79 -11.72
N SER A 44 0.77 11.05 -11.45
CA SER A 44 2.05 11.62 -11.90
C SER A 44 3.23 11.29 -10.97
N SER A 45 2.98 10.68 -9.80
CA SER A 45 4.01 10.39 -8.79
C SER A 45 3.97 8.94 -8.32
N ASN A 46 5.13 8.42 -7.88
CA ASN A 46 5.22 7.10 -7.26
C ASN A 46 5.03 7.12 -5.74
N HIS A 47 4.70 8.28 -5.16
CA HIS A 47 4.63 8.49 -3.72
C HIS A 47 3.72 7.48 -3.00
N PHE A 48 2.61 7.11 -3.62
CA PHE A 48 1.73 6.09 -3.05
C PHE A 48 2.39 4.72 -2.97
N LYS A 49 3.08 4.29 -4.03
CA LYS A 49 3.82 3.02 -4.04
C LYS A 49 4.97 3.03 -3.05
N GLU A 50 5.69 4.15 -2.95
CA GLU A 50 6.76 4.34 -1.96
C GLU A 50 6.22 4.22 -0.54
N ALA A 51 5.11 4.89 -0.23
CA ALA A 51 4.44 4.80 1.06
C ALA A 51 3.96 3.36 1.36
N LEU A 52 3.43 2.64 0.37
CA LEU A 52 3.07 1.22 0.54
C LEU A 52 4.30 0.37 0.85
N ASN A 53 5.43 0.59 0.17
CA ASN A 53 6.68 -0.10 0.45
C ASN A 53 7.16 0.16 1.89
N GLU A 54 7.06 1.39 2.38
CA GLU A 54 7.43 1.71 3.76
C GLU A 54 6.49 1.07 4.80
N ILE A 55 5.17 1.13 4.57
CA ILE A 55 4.16 0.71 5.55
C ILE A 55 3.99 -0.82 5.56
N LEU A 56 3.86 -1.42 4.38
CA LEU A 56 3.54 -2.85 4.21
C LEU A 56 4.79 -3.72 4.05
N ALA A 57 5.77 -3.24 3.29
CA ALA A 57 6.97 -4.01 2.98
C ALA A 57 8.18 -3.66 3.88
N GLY A 58 7.99 -2.84 4.91
CA GLY A 58 9.05 -2.47 5.86
C GLY A 58 10.23 -1.75 5.19
N GLY A 59 9.96 -1.01 4.11
CA GLY A 59 10.98 -0.29 3.32
C GLY A 59 11.55 -1.07 2.14
N GLN A 60 11.10 -2.30 1.90
CA GLN A 60 11.50 -3.07 0.71
C GLN A 60 10.68 -2.67 -0.52
N SER A 61 11.31 -2.60 -1.70
CA SER A 61 10.62 -2.32 -2.97
C SER A 61 9.85 -3.54 -3.48
N VAL A 62 8.62 -3.72 -3.02
CA VAL A 62 7.70 -4.81 -3.39
C VAL A 62 6.60 -4.32 -4.36
N PHE A 63 6.20 -3.06 -4.24
CA PHE A 63 5.06 -2.47 -4.96
C PHE A 63 5.44 -1.74 -6.25
#